data_AF-A0A814IXL3-F1
#
_entry.id   AF-A0A814IXL3-F1
#
_cell.length_a   1.000
_cell.length_b   1.000
_cell.length_c   1.000
_cell.angle_alpha   90.00
_cell.angle_beta   90.00
_cell.angle_gamma   90.00
#
_symmetry.space_group_name_H-M   'P 1'
#
loop_
_entity.id
_entity.type
_entity.pdbx_description
1 polymer ?
#
loop_
_entity_poly.entity_id
_entity_poly.type
_entity_poly.pdbx_seq_one_letter_code
_entity_poly.pdbx_strand_id
1 'polypeptide(L)'
;MLLFLLFNAQKICFPFCTVNNESSPVENLGQILFNFLRNSNSRHVCTKKFTSTDANQQIMLERLMKGMILNYQQQWILDNIPIMLCYRNTENREFCSRSFPIGCYVTKSGQTKESCNIRDGQNDIFYVFNHLDFEITYHNELDKIWESALSEDSSRIISAKIQVNSLNSNRCDRANKPVMFQSTSKDVEIPFYIHCTIYKK
;
A
#
# COMPACT_ATOMS: atom_id res chain seq x y z
N MET A 1 2.16 14.40 18.41
CA MET A 1 3.15 13.36 18.82
C MET A 1 2.95 12.18 17.88
N LEU A 2 3.58 12.23 16.71
CA LEU A 2 3.16 11.48 15.53
C LEU A 2 4.03 10.23 15.29
N LEU A 3 3.30 9.14 15.13
CA LEU A 3 3.56 7.83 14.55
C LEU A 3 4.89 7.52 13.90
N PHE A 4 5.32 6.30 14.18
CA PHE A 4 6.32 5.61 13.39
C PHE A 4 5.75 4.33 12.82
N LEU A 5 6.06 4.13 11.56
CA LEU A 5 5.77 2.93 10.83
C LEU A 5 7.09 2.14 10.77
N LEU A 6 7.26 1.18 11.68
CA LEU A 6 8.24 0.12 11.49
C LEU A 6 7.73 -0.82 10.40
N PHE A 7 7.84 -0.38 9.15
CA PHE A 7 7.95 -1.31 8.04
C PHE A 7 9.37 -1.89 8.11
N ASN A 8 9.51 -3.06 8.73
CA ASN A 8 10.77 -3.81 8.71
C ASN A 8 11.06 -4.26 7.27
N ALA A 9 11.65 -3.36 6.47
CA ALA A 9 12.11 -3.64 5.13
C ALA A 9 13.63 -3.66 5.14
N GLN A 10 14.16 -4.87 4.95
CA GLN A 10 15.56 -5.17 4.69
C GLN A 10 16.10 -4.27 3.55
N LYS A 11 16.95 -3.30 3.92
CA LYS A 11 18.00 -2.63 3.09
C LYS A 11 17.68 -2.20 1.64
N ILE A 12 16.45 -1.80 1.30
CA ILE A 12 16.20 -1.07 0.04
C ILE A 12 15.29 0.13 0.34
N CYS A 13 15.85 1.34 0.30
CA CYS A 13 15.11 2.59 0.36
C CYS A 13 14.25 2.72 -0.91
N PHE A 14 13.00 2.26 -0.84
CA PHE A 14 12.02 2.36 -1.91
C PHE A 14 11.35 3.76 -1.87
N PRO A 15 10.96 4.35 -3.01
CA PRO A 15 10.34 5.68 -3.07
C PRO A 15 8.90 5.74 -2.56
N PHE A 16 8.56 4.99 -1.52
CA PHE A 16 7.37 5.31 -0.74
C PHE A 16 7.61 6.58 0.08
N CYS A 17 6.51 7.18 0.54
CA CYS A 17 6.57 8.36 1.39
C CYS A 17 7.23 8.00 2.72
N THR A 18 8.32 8.68 3.06
CA THR A 18 8.98 8.61 4.37
C THR A 18 8.59 9.86 5.16
N VAL A 19 8.35 9.71 6.46
CA VAL A 19 8.15 10.85 7.35
C VAL A 19 9.51 11.28 7.88
N ASN A 20 9.88 12.55 7.73
CA ASN A 20 11.10 13.10 8.31
C ASN A 20 10.91 13.25 9.82
N ASN A 21 11.42 12.32 10.65
CA ASN A 21 11.65 12.57 12.08
C ASN A 21 12.64 11.57 12.70
N GLU A 22 13.43 12.06 13.67
CA GLU A 22 14.68 11.46 14.18
C GLU A 22 14.55 10.49 15.37
N SER A 23 13.37 10.24 15.91
CA SER A 23 13.20 9.20 16.97
C SER A 23 12.74 7.88 16.35
N SER A 24 12.43 6.81 17.08
CA SER A 24 11.66 5.65 16.59
C SER A 24 11.02 5.03 17.83
N PRO A 25 9.70 5.16 18.03
CA PRO A 25 8.95 4.70 19.15
C PRO A 25 8.84 3.20 18.97
N VAL A 26 9.20 2.61 20.07
CA VAL A 26 9.25 1.21 20.30
C VAL A 26 7.78 0.78 20.47
N GLU A 27 7.39 -0.22 19.69
CA GLU A 27 6.43 -1.26 20.07
C GLU A 27 4.91 -1.16 19.93
N ASN A 28 4.24 -0.09 19.48
CA ASN A 28 2.77 -0.16 19.31
C ASN A 28 2.21 0.42 18.00
N LEU A 29 2.62 -0.14 16.85
CA LEU A 29 2.13 0.27 15.52
C LEU A 29 0.61 0.12 15.33
N GLY A 30 0.01 -0.92 15.93
CA GLY A 30 -1.41 -1.24 15.80
C GLY A 30 -2.31 -0.10 16.28
N GLN A 31 -2.06 0.39 17.50
CA GLN A 31 -2.86 1.45 18.12
C GLN A 31 -2.77 2.78 17.37
N ILE A 32 -1.60 3.11 16.84
CA ILE A 32 -1.44 4.40 16.19
C ILE A 32 -1.94 4.41 14.74
N LEU A 33 -1.85 3.27 14.03
CA LEU A 33 -2.56 3.10 12.76
C LEU A 33 -4.09 3.19 12.98
N PHE A 34 -4.61 2.58 14.05
CA PHE A 34 -6.03 2.60 14.39
C PHE A 34 -6.56 4.03 14.63
N ASN A 35 -5.84 4.85 15.39
CA ASN A 35 -6.22 6.25 15.63
C ASN A 35 -6.10 7.14 14.38
N PHE A 36 -5.17 6.85 13.47
CA PHE A 36 -5.02 7.58 12.21
C PHE A 36 -6.13 7.24 11.19
N LEU A 37 -6.65 6.02 11.23
CA LEU A 37 -7.58 5.47 10.24
C LEU A 37 -9.06 5.52 10.68
N ARG A 38 -9.35 5.93 11.91
CA ARG A 38 -10.71 6.01 12.47
C ARG A 38 -11.63 7.02 11.76
N ASN A 39 -11.15 7.81 10.79
CA ASN A 39 -11.91 8.96 10.31
C ASN A 39 -11.61 9.48 8.88
N SER A 40 -11.24 8.64 7.89
CA SER A 40 -10.98 9.21 6.55
C SER A 40 -11.34 8.37 5.34
N ASN A 41 -12.11 9.02 4.45
CA ASN A 41 -12.05 8.85 3.00
C ASN A 41 -10.60 8.92 2.49
N SER A 42 -10.34 8.41 1.28
CA SER A 42 -9.03 8.45 0.57
C SER A 42 -8.14 9.64 0.97
N ARG A 43 -6.97 9.37 1.57
CA ARG A 43 -6.05 10.38 2.08
C ARG A 43 -4.78 10.42 1.25
N HIS A 44 -4.43 11.60 0.74
CA HIS A 44 -3.13 11.85 0.13
C HIS A 44 -2.02 11.74 1.19
N VAL A 45 -0.97 10.99 0.87
CA VAL A 45 0.18 10.78 1.77
C VAL A 45 1.34 11.69 1.38
N CYS A 46 1.78 11.57 0.12
CA CYS A 46 2.77 12.46 -0.48
C CYS A 46 2.74 12.33 -2.00
N THR A 47 3.43 13.23 -2.68
CA THR A 47 3.70 13.10 -4.11
C THR A 47 5.19 13.00 -4.35
N LYS A 48 5.62 11.95 -5.05
CA LYS A 48 7.00 11.79 -5.49
C LYS A 48 7.16 12.39 -6.87
N LYS A 49 8.07 13.34 -7.00
CA LYS A 49 8.43 13.95 -8.28
C LYS A 49 9.84 13.50 -8.64
N PHE A 50 9.98 12.98 -9.85
CA PHE A 50 11.23 12.64 -10.48
C PHE A 50 11.44 13.62 -11.63
N THR A 51 12.57 14.32 -11.63
CA THR A 51 12.89 15.33 -12.64
C THR A 51 14.19 14.99 -13.34
N SER A 52 14.26 15.24 -14.65
CA SER A 52 15.46 14.98 -15.45
C SER A 52 16.66 15.83 -15.02
N THR A 53 16.42 16.91 -14.27
CA THR A 53 17.43 17.85 -13.77
C THR A 53 18.13 17.38 -12.50
N ASP A 54 17.57 16.41 -11.78
CA ASP A 54 18.15 15.88 -10.53
C ASP A 54 18.61 14.43 -10.71
N ALA A 55 19.93 14.23 -10.73
CA ALA A 55 20.53 12.91 -10.91
C ALA A 55 20.14 11.90 -9.82
N ASN A 56 19.94 12.35 -8.57
CA ASN A 56 19.53 11.45 -7.48
C ASN A 56 18.09 10.97 -7.69
N GLN A 57 17.20 11.85 -8.15
CA GLN A 57 15.83 11.48 -8.51
C GLN A 57 15.80 10.50 -9.68
N GLN A 58 16.64 10.68 -10.70
CA GLN A 58 16.73 9.72 -11.81
C GLN A 58 17.18 8.34 -11.34
N ILE A 59 18.20 8.26 -10.48
CA ILE A 59 18.63 6.98 -9.87
C ILE A 59 17.48 6.32 -9.09
N MET A 60 16.65 7.09 -8.39
CA MET A 60 15.48 6.57 -7.68
C MET A 60 14.39 6.08 -8.64
N LEU A 61 14.15 6.79 -9.75
CA LEU A 61 13.20 6.38 -10.79
C LEU A 61 13.64 5.08 -11.46
N GLU A 62 14.93 4.96 -11.80
CA GLU A 62 15.49 3.72 -12.36
C GLU A 62 15.37 2.54 -11.39
N ARG A 63 15.62 2.78 -10.10
CA ARG A 63 15.41 1.76 -9.05
C ARG A 63 13.95 1.34 -8.94
N LEU A 64 13.01 2.28 -9.03
CA LEU A 64 11.57 2.00 -9.03
C LEU A 64 11.18 1.12 -10.24
N MET A 65 11.63 1.48 -11.44
CA MET A 65 11.39 0.73 -12.67
C MET A 65 11.98 -0.69 -12.58
N LYS A 66 13.24 -0.79 -12.14
CA LYS A 66 13.91 -2.08 -11.93
C LYS A 66 13.18 -2.93 -10.89
N GLY A 67 12.69 -2.31 -9.81
CA GLY A 67 11.83 -2.95 -8.82
C GLY A 67 10.59 -3.57 -9.44
N MET A 68 9.90 -2.84 -10.32
CA MET A 68 8.70 -3.34 -11.00
C MET A 68 9.02 -4.48 -11.98
N ILE A 69 10.09 -4.36 -12.77
CA ILE A 69 10.56 -5.43 -13.67
C ILE A 69 10.87 -6.71 -12.87
N LEU A 70 11.54 -6.57 -11.73
CA LEU A 70 11.91 -7.68 -10.88
C LEU A 70 10.74 -8.20 -10.02
N ASN A 71 9.57 -7.56 -10.06
CA ASN A 71 8.42 -7.85 -9.20
C ASN A 71 8.78 -7.79 -7.72
N TYR A 72 9.43 -6.69 -7.30
CA TYR A 72 9.77 -6.47 -5.90
C TYR A 72 8.50 -6.41 -5.05
N GLN A 73 8.45 -7.27 -4.03
CA GLN A 73 7.32 -7.47 -3.15
C GLN A 73 7.56 -6.81 -1.80
N GLN A 74 6.58 -6.07 -1.30
CA GLN A 74 6.56 -5.49 0.05
C GLN A 74 5.81 -6.43 0.98
N GLN A 75 6.26 -6.52 2.24
CA GLN A 75 5.61 -7.28 3.31
C GLN A 75 5.38 -6.36 4.50
N TRP A 76 4.13 -6.17 4.88
CA TRP A 76 3.75 -5.31 6.00
C TRP A 76 3.05 -6.13 7.09
N ILE A 77 3.31 -5.76 8.34
CA ILE A 77 2.77 -6.42 9.53
C ILE A 77 2.12 -5.34 10.38
N LEU A 78 0.89 -5.60 10.83
CA LEU A 78 0.12 -4.74 11.70
C LEU A 78 -0.23 -5.52 12.97
N ASP A 79 0.21 -5.05 14.13
CA ASP A 79 -0.09 -5.71 15.42
C ASP A 79 0.20 -7.22 15.41
N ASN A 80 1.41 -7.59 14.96
CA ASN A 80 1.84 -8.98 14.76
C ASN A 80 1.00 -9.81 13.77
N ILE A 81 0.07 -9.20 13.04
CA ILE A 81 -0.73 -9.84 11.99
C ILE A 81 -0.19 -9.41 10.62
N PRO A 82 0.16 -10.34 9.73
CA PRO A 82 0.58 -9.99 8.37
C PRO A 82 -0.59 -9.38 7.60
N ILE A 83 -0.32 -8.32 6.86
CA ILE A 83 -1.31 -7.72 5.96
C ILE A 83 -1.38 -8.59 4.70
N MET A 84 -2.58 -9.07 4.37
CA MET A 84 -2.81 -10.01 3.27
C MET A 84 -3.31 -9.29 2.01
N LEU A 85 -2.62 -9.46 0.89
CA LEU A 85 -3.14 -9.12 -0.44
C LEU A 85 -3.94 -10.31 -0.97
N CYS A 86 -5.25 -10.14 -1.10
CA CYS A 86 -6.11 -11.15 -1.72
C CYS A 86 -6.64 -10.63 -3.06
N TYR A 87 -6.51 -11.44 -4.11
CA TYR A 87 -7.02 -11.14 -5.44
C TYR A 87 -7.57 -12.40 -6.09
N ARG A 88 -8.49 -12.23 -7.04
CA ARG A 88 -8.94 -13.34 -7.88
C ARG A 88 -8.06 -13.40 -9.13
N ASN A 89 -7.65 -14.61 -9.50
CA ASN A 89 -6.93 -14.85 -10.74
C ASN A 89 -7.90 -14.91 -11.94
N THR A 90 -7.36 -15.15 -13.13
CA THR A 90 -8.12 -15.27 -14.38
C THR A 90 -9.14 -16.42 -14.37
N GLU A 91 -8.93 -17.44 -13.54
CA GLU A 91 -9.85 -18.57 -13.33
C GLU A 91 -10.86 -18.32 -12.20
N ASN A 92 -10.98 -17.08 -11.73
CA ASN A 92 -11.86 -16.65 -10.64
C ASN A 92 -11.59 -17.38 -9.30
N ARG A 93 -10.40 -17.98 -9.14
CA ARG A 93 -9.93 -18.53 -7.86
C ARG A 93 -9.32 -17.43 -7.01
N GLU A 94 -9.66 -17.39 -5.73
CA GLU A 94 -9.09 -16.45 -4.78
C GLU A 94 -7.68 -16.91 -4.36
N PHE A 95 -6.72 -16.00 -4.45
CA PHE A 95 -5.36 -16.19 -4.00
C PHE A 95 -5.00 -15.10 -3.00
N CYS A 96 -4.40 -15.48 -1.88
CA CYS A 96 -3.96 -14.54 -0.85
C CYS A 96 -2.45 -14.69 -0.61
N SER A 97 -1.73 -13.56 -0.63
CA SER A 97 -0.30 -13.47 -0.31
C SER A 97 -0.06 -12.55 0.87
N ARG A 98 1.01 -12.84 1.64
CA ARG A 98 1.53 -11.93 2.69
C ARG A 98 2.32 -10.76 2.13
N SER A 99 2.49 -10.71 0.81
CA SER A 99 3.25 -9.69 0.12
C SER A 99 2.47 -9.11 -1.04
N PHE A 100 2.78 -7.87 -1.39
CA PHE A 100 2.21 -7.20 -2.55
C PHE A 100 3.28 -6.50 -3.38
N PRO A 101 3.14 -6.47 -4.71
CA PRO A 101 4.04 -5.75 -5.60
C PRO A 101 3.96 -4.23 -5.37
N ILE A 102 5.05 -3.53 -5.67
CA ILE A 102 5.08 -2.06 -5.71
C ILE A 102 4.37 -1.45 -6.95
N GLY A 103 4.13 -2.27 -7.97
CA GLY A 103 3.66 -1.87 -9.28
C GLY A 103 3.83 -3.00 -10.29
N CYS A 104 3.47 -2.73 -11.53
CA CYS A 104 3.56 -3.66 -12.64
C CYS A 104 4.27 -3.04 -13.83
N TYR A 105 5.00 -3.87 -14.57
CA TYR A 105 5.52 -3.53 -15.89
C TYR A 105 4.88 -4.46 -16.93
N VAL A 106 4.22 -3.87 -17.93
CA VAL A 106 3.76 -4.59 -19.12
C VAL A 106 4.88 -4.53 -20.15
N THR A 107 5.43 -5.69 -20.50
CA THR A 107 6.53 -5.77 -21.47
C THR A 107 6.09 -5.35 -22.87
N LYS A 108 7.06 -5.14 -23.78
CA LYS A 108 6.80 -4.86 -25.20
C LYS A 108 5.92 -5.92 -25.89
N SER A 109 6.03 -7.17 -25.46
CA SER A 109 5.22 -8.30 -25.96
C SER A 109 3.84 -8.41 -25.28
N GLY A 110 3.48 -7.47 -24.39
CA GLY A 110 2.22 -7.48 -23.66
C GLY A 110 2.18 -8.45 -22.47
N GLN A 111 3.31 -9.08 -22.14
CA GLN A 111 3.39 -9.99 -20.99
C GLN A 111 3.52 -9.21 -19.68
N THR A 112 2.83 -9.68 -18.64
CA THR A 112 2.93 -9.19 -17.27
C THR A 112 3.39 -10.31 -16.34
N LYS A 113 3.93 -9.95 -15.17
CA LYS A 113 4.18 -10.91 -14.09
C LYS A 113 2.89 -11.21 -13.33
N GLU A 114 2.85 -12.38 -12.70
CA GLU A 114 1.74 -12.82 -11.86
C GLU A 114 1.41 -11.76 -10.79
N SER A 115 0.11 -11.53 -10.54
CA SER A 115 -0.51 -10.44 -9.73
C SER A 115 -0.79 -9.10 -10.43
N CYS A 116 -0.35 -8.90 -11.67
CA CYS A 116 -0.66 -7.68 -12.41
C CYS A 116 -2.02 -7.74 -13.13
N ASN A 117 -3.05 -7.20 -12.49
CA ASN A 117 -4.42 -7.10 -13.03
C ASN A 117 -4.72 -5.68 -13.55
N ILE A 118 -3.90 -5.15 -14.46
CA ILE A 118 -4.20 -3.87 -15.13
C ILE A 118 -5.16 -4.15 -16.28
N ARG A 119 -6.39 -3.64 -16.17
CA ARG A 119 -7.39 -3.72 -17.25
C ARG A 119 -6.93 -2.86 -18.43
N ASP A 120 -6.95 -3.44 -19.63
CA ASP A 120 -6.58 -2.76 -20.89
C ASP A 120 -5.17 -2.12 -20.85
N GLY A 121 -4.22 -2.82 -20.23
CA GLY A 121 -2.82 -2.39 -20.14
C GLY A 121 -2.16 -2.21 -21.51
N GLN A 122 -1.35 -1.17 -21.64
CA GLN A 122 -0.56 -0.86 -22.83
C GLN A 122 0.82 -1.49 -22.73
N ASN A 123 1.37 -1.92 -23.86
CA ASN A 123 2.70 -2.52 -23.93
C ASN A 123 3.80 -1.48 -23.64
N ASP A 124 4.88 -1.94 -23.01
CA ASP A 124 6.04 -1.12 -22.61
C ASP A 124 5.73 0.02 -21.63
N ILE A 125 4.78 -0.23 -20.72
CA ILE A 125 4.32 0.75 -19.73
C ILE A 125 4.49 0.23 -18.30
N PHE A 126 4.91 1.15 -17.42
CA PHE A 126 4.94 0.95 -15.98
C PHE A 126 3.67 1.49 -15.34
N TYR A 127 3.10 0.71 -14.42
CA TYR A 127 1.91 1.03 -13.65
C TYR A 127 2.27 0.97 -12.16
N VAL A 128 2.29 2.11 -11.48
CA VAL A 128 2.65 2.13 -10.05
C VAL A 128 1.41 1.97 -9.21
N PHE A 129 1.48 1.09 -8.19
CA PHE A 129 0.38 0.92 -7.24
C PHE A 129 0.45 2.02 -6.18
N ASN A 130 -0.12 3.17 -6.54
CA ASN A 130 -0.10 4.39 -5.75
C ASN A 130 -1.30 4.55 -4.80
N HIS A 131 -2.34 3.72 -4.95
CA HIS A 131 -3.47 3.64 -4.03
C HIS A 131 -3.43 2.34 -3.24
N LEU A 132 -3.39 2.45 -1.92
CA LEU A 132 -3.38 1.33 -0.99
C LEU A 132 -4.64 1.37 -0.14
N ASP A 133 -5.53 0.41 -0.34
CA ASP A 133 -6.80 0.31 0.38
C ASP A 133 -6.70 -0.79 1.43
N PHE A 134 -6.72 -0.42 2.71
CA PHE A 134 -6.68 -1.37 3.81
C PHE A 134 -8.08 -1.74 4.29
N GLU A 135 -8.23 -3.01 4.62
CA GLU A 135 -9.39 -3.56 5.32
C GLU A 135 -8.91 -4.15 6.64
N ILE A 136 -9.28 -3.54 7.76
CA ILE A 136 -8.92 -4.01 9.10
C ILE A 136 -10.18 -4.49 9.79
N THR A 137 -10.20 -5.74 10.22
CA THR A 137 -11.28 -6.31 11.03
C THR A 137 -10.79 -6.50 12.45
N TYR A 138 -11.57 -6.02 13.41
CA TYR A 138 -11.26 -6.15 14.83
C TYR A 138 -12.46 -6.69 15.61
N HIS A 139 -12.19 -7.44 16.67
CA HIS A 139 -13.17 -7.86 17.66
C HIS A 139 -13.22 -6.84 18.77
N ASN A 140 -14.41 -6.53 19.28
CA ASN A 140 -14.58 -5.71 20.47
C ASN A 140 -15.47 -6.46 21.46
N GLU A 141 -14.91 -6.81 22.62
CA GLU A 141 -15.59 -7.63 23.63
C GLU A 141 -16.63 -6.85 24.48
N LEU A 142 -16.81 -5.55 24.24
CA LEU A 142 -17.70 -4.69 25.04
C LEU A 142 -19.20 -5.00 24.93
N ASP A 143 -19.65 -5.75 23.93
CA ASP A 143 -21.10 -6.00 23.72
C ASP A 143 -21.64 -7.20 24.54
N LYS A 144 -20.84 -7.82 25.44
CA LYS A 144 -21.23 -9.08 26.11
C LYS A 144 -21.21 -9.13 27.64
N ILE A 145 -20.91 -8.06 28.37
CA ILE A 145 -20.82 -8.17 29.84
C ILE A 145 -21.60 -7.04 30.51
N TRP A 146 -22.85 -7.31 30.88
CA TRP A 146 -23.61 -6.46 31.80
C TRP A 146 -23.23 -6.65 33.27
N GLU A 147 -22.36 -7.58 33.63
CA GLU A 147 -22.03 -7.82 35.04
C GLU A 147 -20.56 -8.25 35.19
N SER A 148 -19.67 -7.28 35.38
CA SER A 148 -18.59 -7.29 36.38
C SER A 148 -17.45 -6.35 35.99
N ALA A 149 -16.98 -5.60 36.98
CA ALA A 149 -16.03 -4.53 36.86
C ALA A 149 -14.61 -5.02 36.54
N LEU A 150 -14.19 -4.91 35.28
CA LEU A 150 -12.81 -4.69 34.85
C LEU A 150 -12.85 -3.92 33.52
N SER A 151 -12.71 -2.60 33.61
CA SER A 151 -12.70 -1.67 32.49
C SER A 151 -11.33 -1.68 31.81
N GLU A 152 -11.14 -2.54 30.82
CA GLU A 152 -10.14 -2.34 29.76
C GLU A 152 -10.80 -2.65 28.40
N ASP A 153 -10.81 -1.67 27.50
CA ASP A 153 -11.29 -1.82 26.13
C ASP A 153 -10.43 -2.84 25.36
N SER A 154 -10.68 -4.14 25.50
CA SER A 154 -9.93 -5.23 24.84
C SER A 154 -10.34 -5.38 23.36
N SER A 155 -10.11 -4.34 22.55
CA SER A 155 -10.27 -4.44 21.10
C SER A 155 -9.05 -5.14 20.48
N ARG A 156 -9.26 -6.30 19.83
CA ARG A 156 -8.19 -7.10 19.21
C ARG A 156 -8.35 -7.15 17.69
N ILE A 157 -7.28 -6.84 16.94
CA ILE A 157 -7.28 -7.02 15.48
C ILE A 157 -7.34 -8.52 15.16
N ILE A 158 -8.24 -8.90 14.25
CA ILE A 158 -8.43 -10.29 13.81
C ILE A 158 -7.83 -10.52 12.42
N SER A 159 -7.94 -9.52 11.53
CA SER A 159 -7.38 -9.60 10.20
C SER A 159 -7.07 -8.22 9.62
N ALA A 160 -6.00 -8.15 8.83
CA ALA A 160 -5.67 -7.00 8.01
C ALA A 160 -5.48 -7.46 6.56
N LYS A 161 -6.18 -6.82 5.63
CA LYS A 161 -6.04 -7.05 4.19
C LYS A 161 -5.68 -5.76 3.48
N ILE A 162 -5.11 -5.88 2.29
CA ILE A 162 -4.79 -4.77 1.41
C ILE A 162 -5.28 -5.04 -0.01
N GLN A 163 -5.80 -4.02 -0.66
CA GLN A 163 -5.94 -3.94 -2.11
C GLN A 163 -4.99 -2.88 -2.63
N VAL A 164 -4.32 -3.19 -3.74
CA VAL A 164 -3.36 -2.29 -4.38
C VAL A 164 -3.91 -1.89 -5.74
N ASN A 165 -3.95 -0.59 -5.99
CA ASN A 165 -4.54 -0.01 -7.18
C ASN A 165 -3.62 1.05 -7.77
N SER A 166 -3.65 1.20 -9.10
CA SER A 166 -3.01 2.31 -9.80
C SER A 166 -4.11 3.25 -10.30
N LEU A 167 -4.17 4.47 -9.77
CA LEU A 167 -5.23 5.45 -10.10
C LEU A 167 -4.65 6.86 -10.23
N ASN A 168 -5.00 7.56 -11.30
CA ASN A 168 -4.59 8.94 -11.60
C ASN A 168 -5.59 9.98 -11.03
N SER A 169 -6.21 9.68 -9.89
CA SER A 169 -7.20 10.58 -9.27
C SER A 169 -7.16 10.40 -7.75
N ASN A 170 -7.46 11.48 -7.03
CA ASN A 170 -7.58 11.44 -5.56
C ASN A 170 -8.83 10.68 -5.09
N ARG A 171 -9.82 10.50 -5.96
CA ARG A 171 -11.02 9.71 -5.67
C ARG A 171 -10.70 8.24 -5.95
N CYS A 172 -11.06 7.34 -5.02
CA CYS A 172 -11.02 5.88 -5.22
C CYS A 172 -12.06 5.40 -6.26
N ASP A 173 -12.30 6.20 -7.30
CA ASP A 173 -13.10 5.81 -8.43
C ASP A 173 -12.22 4.98 -9.37
N ARG A 174 -12.54 3.68 -9.39
CA ARG A 174 -11.85 2.64 -10.16
C ARG A 174 -12.04 2.79 -11.68
N ALA A 175 -12.85 3.74 -12.13
CA ALA A 175 -12.97 4.10 -13.55
C ALA A 175 -11.86 5.04 -14.03
N ASN A 176 -11.06 5.62 -13.14
CA ASN A 176 -9.95 6.50 -13.53
C ASN A 176 -8.81 5.73 -14.19
N LYS A 177 -8.15 6.40 -15.14
CA LYS A 177 -6.93 5.87 -15.77
C LYS A 177 -5.85 5.65 -14.69
N PRO A 178 -5.02 4.60 -14.81
CA PRO A 178 -3.95 4.36 -13.86
C PRO A 178 -2.82 5.39 -13.96
N VAL A 179 -2.04 5.56 -12.90
CA VAL A 179 -0.77 6.31 -12.96
C VAL A 179 0.24 5.45 -13.69
N MET A 180 0.65 5.92 -14.86
CA MET A 180 1.49 5.16 -15.76
C MET A 180 2.54 6.02 -16.45
N PHE A 181 3.68 5.43 -16.77
CA PHE A 181 4.76 6.09 -17.49
C PHE A 181 5.55 5.11 -18.36
N GLN A 182 6.22 5.65 -19.38
CA GLN A 182 6.99 4.86 -20.36
C GLN A 182 8.39 4.54 -19.83
N SER A 183 9.02 3.54 -20.42
CA SER A 183 10.43 3.20 -20.16
C SER A 183 11.41 4.34 -20.46
N THR A 184 11.02 5.30 -21.30
CA THR A 184 11.81 6.47 -21.69
C THR A 184 11.51 7.72 -20.86
N SER A 185 10.51 7.67 -19.98
CA SER A 185 10.10 8.83 -19.17
C SER A 185 11.18 9.20 -18.16
N LYS A 186 11.57 10.49 -18.15
CA LYS A 186 12.53 11.06 -17.18
C LYS A 186 11.84 11.95 -16.15
N ASP A 187 10.76 12.60 -16.54
CA ASP A 187 9.93 13.41 -15.65
C ASP A 187 8.66 12.64 -15.30
N VAL A 188 8.49 12.30 -14.02
CA VAL A 188 7.38 11.49 -13.53
C VAL A 188 6.89 12.03 -12.20
N GLU A 189 5.58 12.21 -12.06
CA GLU A 189 4.94 12.63 -10.81
C GLU A 189 3.95 11.56 -10.35
N ILE A 190 4.15 11.04 -9.13
CA ILE A 190 3.37 9.93 -8.58
C ILE A 190 2.76 10.35 -7.24
N PRO A 191 1.44 10.63 -7.20
CA PRO A 191 0.75 10.93 -5.95
C PRO A 191 0.34 9.62 -5.26
N PHE A 192 0.72 9.45 -3.99
CA PHE A 192 0.36 8.28 -3.19
C PHE A 192 -0.83 8.58 -2.29
N TYR A 193 -1.76 7.62 -2.25
CA TYR A 193 -2.98 7.69 -1.44
C TYR A 193 -3.14 6.42 -0.63
N ILE A 194 -3.68 6.60 0.58
CA ILE A 194 -4.08 5.49 1.45
C ILE A 194 -5.54 5.67 1.79
N HIS A 195 -6.29 4.58 1.68
CA HIS A 195 -7.63 4.47 2.20
C HIS A 195 -7.68 3.32 3.21
N CYS A 196 -8.53 3.43 4.23
CA CYS A 196 -8.76 2.34 5.14
C CYS A 196 -10.23 2.25 5.50
N THR A 197 -10.74 1.02 5.49
CA THR A 197 -12.03 0.67 6.05
C THR A 197 -11.81 -0.23 7.25
N ILE A 198 -12.44 0.13 8.37
CA ILE A 198 -12.37 -0.63 9.62
C ILE A 198 -13.73 -1.29 9.86
N TYR A 199 -13.73 -2.62 10.00
CA TYR A 199 -14.92 -3.41 10.29
C TYR A 199 -14.88 -3.92 11.73
N LYS A 200 -15.95 -3.66 12.49
CA LYS A 200 -16.20 -4.29 13.79
C LYS A 200 -16.86 -5.65 13.53
N LYS A 201 -16.35 -6.70 14.16
CA LYS A 201 -16.93 -8.05 14.12
C LYS A 201 -17.29 -8.55 15.51
#